data_AF-A0A011MZH1-F1
#
_entry.id   AF-A0A011MZH1-F1
#
_cell.length_a   1.000
_cell.length_b   1.000
_cell.length_c   1.000
_cell.angle_alpha   90.00
_cell.angle_beta   90.00
_cell.angle_gamma   90.00
#
_symmetry.space_group_name_H-M   'P 1'
#
loop_
_entity.id
_entity.type
_entity.pdbx_description
1 polymer ?
#
loop_
_entity_poly.entity_id
_entity_poly.type
_entity_poly.pdbx_seq_one_letter_code
_entity_poly.pdbx_strand_id
1 'polypeptide(L)'
;MTSLAFILGVLPLAISTGAGAGARHSVGTGVMGGMIAATLLAVFHVPLFFRILYDRRLRETRSHDELLAELRHLQPPPDNTAAERRNGDG
;
A
#
# COMPACT_ATOMS: atom_id res chain seq x y z
N MET A 1 -8.82 -0.49 17.54
CA MET A 1 -8.77 -1.07 18.90
C MET A 1 -7.65 -0.47 19.76
N THR A 2 -6.47 -0.19 19.21
CA THR A 2 -5.34 0.43 19.92
C THR A 2 -5.59 1.88 20.38
N SER A 3 -6.24 2.70 19.55
CA SER A 3 -6.41 4.14 19.80
C SER A 3 -7.25 4.44 21.04
N LEU A 4 -8.29 3.64 21.30
CA LEU A 4 -9.22 3.85 22.42
C LEU A 4 -8.58 3.49 23.77
N ALA A 5 -7.83 2.38 23.81
CA ALA A 5 -7.03 2.00 24.97
C ALA A 5 -5.95 3.03 25.29
N PHE A 6 -5.29 3.58 24.26
CA PHE A 6 -4.30 4.62 24.44
C PHE A 6 -4.91 5.94 24.94
N ILE A 7 -6.05 6.36 24.37
CA ILE A 7 -6.77 7.56 24.81
C ILE A 7 -7.19 7.45 26.29
N LEU A 8 -7.72 6.30 26.71
CA LEU A 8 -8.07 6.05 28.11
C LEU A 8 -6.85 6.05 29.05
N GLY A 9 -5.68 5.60 28.57
CA GLY A 9 -4.43 5.64 29.33
C GLY A 9 -3.86 7.05 29.52
N VAL A 10 -4.07 7.96 28.56
CA VAL A 10 -3.58 9.35 28.61
C VAL A 10 -4.58 10.30 29.25
N LEU A 11 -5.88 9.96 29.24
CA LEU A 11 -6.95 10.71 29.87
C LEU A 11 -6.63 11.14 31.33
N PRO A 12 -6.23 10.26 32.26
CA PRO A 12 -5.91 10.67 33.64
C PRO A 12 -4.74 11.65 33.73
N LEU A 13 -3.82 11.65 32.75
CA LEU A 13 -2.72 12.61 32.66
C LEU A 13 -3.21 14.01 32.25
N ALA A 14 -4.21 14.07 31.37
CA ALA A 14 -4.83 15.31 30.91
C ALA A 14 -5.69 15.98 31.99
N ILE A 15 -6.36 15.21 32.86
CA ILE A 15 -7.18 15.75 33.98
C ILE A 15 -6.47 15.74 35.34
N SER A 16 -5.19 15.38 35.41
CA SER A 16 -4.42 15.34 36.66
C SER A 16 -4.22 16.74 37.26
N THR A 17 -4.63 16.92 38.51
CA THR A 17 -4.35 18.12 39.32
C THR A 17 -3.32 17.83 40.40
N GLY A 18 -2.38 18.76 40.66
CA GLY A 18 -1.33 18.61 41.66
C GLY A 18 0.04 19.14 41.20
N ALA A 19 1.10 18.84 41.96
CA ALA A 19 2.47 19.25 41.60
C ALA A 19 2.89 18.65 40.23
N GLY A 20 3.36 19.49 39.31
CA GLY A 20 3.71 19.08 37.95
C GLY A 20 2.51 18.86 37.02
N ALA A 21 1.28 19.25 37.43
CA ALA A 21 0.08 19.15 36.58
C ALA A 21 0.23 19.90 35.25
N GLY A 22 0.90 21.05 35.22
CA GLY A 22 1.14 21.80 33.98
C GLY A 22 1.90 20.97 32.92
N ALA A 23 2.92 20.21 33.34
CA ALA A 23 3.69 19.34 32.43
C ALA A 23 2.84 18.16 31.94
N ARG A 24 2.04 17.55 32.83
CA ARG A 24 1.15 16.42 32.51
C ARG A 24 0.02 16.83 31.57
N HIS A 25 -0.58 17.98 31.80
CA HIS A 25 -1.64 18.53 30.96
C HIS A 25 -1.09 18.90 29.57
N SER A 26 0.10 19.50 29.49
CA SER A 26 0.76 19.81 28.21
C SER A 26 0.99 18.55 27.37
N VAL A 27 1.62 17.53 27.96
CA VAL A 27 1.87 16.25 27.28
C VAL A 27 0.56 15.53 26.96
N GLY A 28 -0.37 15.45 27.91
CA GLY A 28 -1.65 14.77 27.75
C GLY A 28 -2.49 15.35 26.62
N THR A 29 -2.63 16.68 26.57
CA THR A 29 -3.41 17.36 25.53
C THR A 29 -2.73 17.25 24.16
N GLY A 30 -1.41 17.39 24.11
CA GLY A 30 -0.64 17.28 22.86
C GLY A 30 -0.71 15.88 22.24
N VAL A 31 -0.57 14.85 23.08
CA VAL A 31 -0.64 13.46 22.65
C VAL A 31 -2.08 13.08 22.24
N MET A 32 -3.09 13.51 23.00
CA MET A 32 -4.50 13.19 22.71
C MET A 32 -4.94 13.85 21.39
N GLY A 33 -4.62 15.12 21.18
CA GLY A 33 -4.86 15.82 19.91
C GLY A 33 -4.06 15.21 18.75
N GLY A 34 -2.79 14.88 18.99
CA GLY A 34 -1.92 14.22 18.01
C GLY A 34 -2.47 12.87 17.57
N MET A 35 -3.08 12.10 18.48
CA MET A 35 -3.65 10.80 18.15
C MET A 35 -4.90 10.92 17.29
N ILE A 36 -5.76 11.89 17.57
CA ILE A 36 -6.96 12.17 16.77
C ILE A 36 -6.53 12.59 15.37
N ALA A 37 -5.62 13.57 15.26
CA ALA A 37 -5.11 14.04 13.99
C ALA A 37 -4.42 12.92 13.21
N ALA A 38 -3.52 12.16 13.83
CA ALA A 38 -2.81 11.05 13.21
C ALA A 38 -3.76 9.96 12.71
N THR A 39 -4.80 9.62 13.46
CA THR A 39 -5.78 8.61 13.03
C THR A 39 -6.55 9.08 11.80
N LEU A 40 -7.02 10.34 11.80
CA LEU A 40 -7.73 10.91 10.65
C LEU A 40 -6.82 11.01 9.42
N LEU A 41 -5.62 11.57 9.59
CA LEU A 41 -4.64 11.71 8.51
C LEU A 41 -4.22 10.34 7.95
N ALA A 42 -3.89 9.38 8.83
CA ALA A 42 -3.40 8.07 8.41
C ALA A 42 -4.44 7.26 7.64
N VAL A 43 -5.71 7.29 8.03
CA VAL A 43 -6.79 6.56 7.30
C VAL A 43 -6.86 6.98 5.84
N PHE A 44 -6.63 8.26 5.52
CA PHE A 44 -6.61 8.74 4.13
C PHE A 44 -5.22 8.66 3.49
N HIS A 45 -4.17 9.05 4.21
CA HIS A 45 -2.83 9.17 3.64
C HIS A 45 -2.12 7.83 3.48
N VAL A 46 -2.31 6.87 4.38
CA VAL A 46 -1.67 5.55 4.27
C VAL A 46 -2.07 4.83 2.97
N PRO A 47 -3.36 4.67 2.62
CA PRO A 47 -3.73 4.04 1.34
C PRO A 47 -3.31 4.87 0.13
N LEU A 48 -3.36 6.21 0.22
CA LEU A 48 -2.89 7.10 -0.85
C LEU A 48 -1.39 6.92 -1.11
N PHE A 49 -0.57 6.98 -0.07
CA PHE A 49 0.88 6.76 -0.16
C PHE A 49 1.20 5.34 -0.62
N PHE A 50 0.46 4.33 -0.12
CA PHE A 50 0.62 2.96 -0.59
C PHE A 50 0.39 2.86 -2.10
N ARG A 51 -0.69 3.44 -2.61
CA ARG A 51 -0.96 3.47 -4.05
C ARG A 51 0.12 4.21 -4.83
N ILE A 52 0.55 5.39 -4.37
CA ILE A 52 1.60 6.18 -5.04
C ILE A 52 2.91 5.40 -5.10
N LEU A 53 3.31 4.77 -4.00
CA LEU A 53 4.54 3.98 -3.92
C LEU A 53 4.43 2.70 -4.75
N TYR A 54 3.28 2.03 -4.72
CA TYR A 54 3.01 0.83 -5.50
C TYR A 54 3.01 1.10 -7.01
N ASP A 55 2.29 2.13 -7.46
CA ASP A 55 2.27 2.57 -8.86
C ASP A 55 3.68 3.00 -9.34
N ARG A 56 4.49 3.61 -8.47
CA ARG A 56 5.88 3.96 -8.80
C ARG A 56 6.83 2.77 -8.83
N ARG A 57 6.61 1.75 -8.01
CA ARG A 57 7.44 0.51 -7.96
C ARG A 57 7.11 -0.47 -9.08
N LEU A 58 5.90 -0.44 -9.64
CA LEU A 58 5.51 -1.21 -10.82
C LEU A 58 5.75 -0.48 -12.15
N ARG A 59 6.27 0.76 -12.11
CA ARG A 59 6.83 1.43 -13.30
C ARG A 59 8.18 0.87 -13.73
N GLU A 60 8.61 -0.25 -13.17
CA GLU A 60 9.37 -1.25 -13.93
C GLU A 60 8.37 -1.98 -14.84
N THR A 61 7.82 -1.25 -15.82
CA THR A 61 7.05 -1.85 -16.89
C THR A 61 8.05 -2.72 -17.65
N ARG A 62 8.18 -4.01 -17.30
CA ARG A 62 8.61 -4.99 -18.28
C ARG A 62 7.53 -4.89 -19.35
N SER A 63 7.85 -4.13 -20.39
CA SER A 63 6.85 -3.58 -21.31
C SER A 63 6.01 -4.76 -21.78
N HIS A 64 4.70 -4.57 -21.89
CA HIS A 64 3.86 -5.57 -22.56
C HIS A 64 4.48 -5.97 -23.91
N ASP A 65 5.25 -5.06 -24.54
CA ASP A 65 6.05 -5.34 -25.74
C ASP A 65 7.16 -6.38 -25.54
N GLU A 66 7.85 -6.37 -24.40
CA GLU A 66 8.92 -7.31 -24.05
C GLU A 66 8.34 -8.69 -23.70
N LEU A 67 7.21 -8.73 -22.99
CA LEU A 67 6.45 -9.97 -22.74
C LEU A 67 5.87 -10.55 -24.04
N LEU A 68 5.38 -9.71 -24.96
CA LEU A 68 4.90 -10.13 -26.28
C LEU A 68 6.04 -10.53 -27.22
N ALA A 69 7.26 -10.01 -27.01
CA ALA A 69 8.46 -10.46 -27.72
C ALA A 69 8.92 -11.83 -27.20
N GLU A 70 8.92 -12.05 -25.88
CA GLU A 70 9.26 -13.32 -25.25
C GLU A 70 8.22 -14.42 -25.61
N LEU A 71 6.93 -14.10 -25.59
CA LEU A 71 5.87 -15.02 -26.04
C LEU A 71 5.95 -15.33 -27.54
N ARG A 72 6.31 -14.37 -28.39
CA ARG A 72 6.58 -14.63 -29.82
C ARG A 72 7.80 -15.53 -30.04
N HIS A 73 8.82 -15.44 -29.20
CA HIS A 73 9.99 -16.31 -29.26
C HIS A 73 9.71 -17.72 -28.73
N LEU A 74 8.82 -17.87 -27.75
CA LEU A 74 8.39 -19.16 -27.20
C LEU A 74 7.27 -19.82 -28.00
N GLN A 75 6.61 -19.09 -28.90
CA GLN A 75 5.67 -19.66 -29.84
C GLN A 75 6.49 -20.19 -31.03
N PRO A 76 6.81 -21.50 -31.08
CA PRO A 76 7.48 -22.07 -32.23
C PRO A 76 6.66 -21.76 -33.47
N PRO A 77 7.32 -21.49 -34.62
CA PRO A 77 6.64 -21.14 -35.86
C PRO A 77 5.52 -22.16 -36.11
N PRO A 78 4.33 -21.73 -36.55
CA PRO A 78 3.24 -22.65 -36.86
C PRO A 78 3.83 -23.76 -37.74
N ASP A 79 3.65 -24.99 -37.30
CA ASP A 79 4.22 -26.15 -37.98
C ASP A 79 3.45 -26.35 -39.29
N ASN A 80 3.90 -25.62 -40.31
CA ASN A 80 3.37 -25.66 -41.67
C ASN A 80 3.50 -27.08 -42.25
N THR A 81 4.36 -27.91 -41.67
CA THR A 81 4.48 -29.34 -41.99
C THR A 81 3.19 -30.11 -41.71
N ALA A 82 2.39 -29.70 -40.70
CA ALA A 82 1.08 -30.29 -40.45
C ALA A 82 0.02 -29.83 -41.47
N ALA A 83 0.13 -28.59 -41.95
CA ALA A 83 -0.76 -28.04 -42.98
C ALA A 83 -0.44 -28.60 -44.38
N GLU A 84 0.85 -28.78 -44.72
CA GLU A 84 1.30 -29.36 -45.98
C GLU A 84 1.02 -30.86 -46.06
N ARG A 85 1.17 -31.63 -44.97
CA ARG A 85 0.79 -33.06 -44.93
C ARG A 85 -0.70 -33.29 -45.17
N ARG A 86 -1.56 -32.32 -44.87
CA ARG A 86 -3.01 -32.40 -45.12
C ARG A 86 -3.40 -32.03 -46.56
N ASN A 87 -2.54 -31.32 -47.30
CA ASN A 87 -2.81 -30.87 -48.67
C ASN A 87 -2.16 -31.77 -49.74
N GLY A 88 -1.30 -32.71 -49.34
CA GLY A 88 -0.58 -33.61 -50.25
C GLY A 88 -1.21 -35.00 -50.44
N ASP A 89 -2.42 -35.25 -49.93
CA ASP A 89 -3.08 -36.57 -49.94
C ASP A 89 -4.41 -36.57 -50.72
N GLY A 90 -4.49 -35.77 -51.79
CA GLY A 90 -5.66 -35.62 -52.67
C GLY A 90 -5.40 -36.06 -54.10
#